data_AF-A0A7V5UA43-F1
#
_entry.id   AF-A0A7V5UA43-F1
#
_cell.length_a   1.000
_cell.length_b   1.000
_cell.length_c   1.000
_cell.angle_alpha   90.00
_cell.angle_beta   90.00
_cell.angle_gamma   90.00
#
_symmetry.space_group_name_H-M   'P 1'
#
loop_
_entity.id
_entity.type
_entity.pdbx_description
1 polymer ?
#
loop_
_entity_poly.entity_id
_entity_poly.type
_entity_poly.pdbx_seq_one_letter_code
_entity_poly.pdbx_strand_id
1 'polypeptide(L)'
;MKFVKDGASDIGMKLHPFTLRFVDDQAYLEEEYRSYYFSESISSIRITLVLAIFFYAVFAGLDVAVAKQYQTQLWLIRFAFVIPVLVLLLILSYRPWFRKNVQALVGIGMYLTGFGIILMIFYISKIGLYTYYAGLMLIFLIGYTFIRLRIVSATIAGWSIVLTYEIVALCFAHTPTIALINNNFFFVSANVIGMLICYFLDRTNRRDFFMRKLLEVERNKVKAANDVLEQKVQERTQQLLETNVELKKEIELRKQYEQERTKLEAQLMQLQKMETIGTLAGGIAHDFNNILTPILGYTEMALEEVEEDNTLRFDIEQINHAAVRAKDLVQ
;
A
#
# COMPACT_ATOMS: atom_id res chain seq x y z
N MET A 1 27.02 -18.88 14.02
CA MET A 1 27.32 -17.51 13.55
C MET A 1 27.01 -17.25 12.06
N LYS A 2 26.76 -18.28 11.22
CA LYS A 2 26.37 -18.12 9.80
C LYS A 2 24.91 -17.63 9.61
N PHE A 3 23.97 -18.12 10.42
CA PHE A 3 22.54 -17.78 10.36
C PHE A 3 22.15 -16.31 10.64
N VAL A 4 23.07 -15.49 11.15
CA VAL A 4 22.80 -14.06 11.43
C VAL A 4 23.28 -13.16 10.29
N LYS A 5 24.08 -13.66 9.33
CA LYS A 5 24.46 -12.89 8.14
C LYS A 5 23.31 -12.82 7.13
N ASP A 6 22.57 -13.91 6.97
CA ASP A 6 21.68 -14.07 5.82
C ASP A 6 20.40 -13.21 5.90
N GLY A 7 19.84 -12.97 7.10
CA GLY A 7 18.61 -12.18 7.24
C GLY A 7 18.77 -10.65 7.04
N ALA A 8 20.00 -10.13 6.92
CA ALA A 8 20.24 -8.72 6.60
C ALA A 8 20.79 -8.53 5.18
N SER A 9 21.52 -9.51 4.64
CA SER A 9 21.97 -9.49 3.24
C SER A 9 20.81 -9.64 2.25
N ASP A 10 19.75 -10.35 2.63
CA ASP A 10 18.59 -10.60 1.75
C ASP A 10 17.77 -9.34 1.44
N ILE A 11 17.91 -8.30 2.27
CA ILE A 11 17.15 -7.04 2.18
C ILE A 11 18.06 -5.88 1.70
N GLY A 12 19.32 -6.17 1.36
CA GLY A 12 20.28 -5.15 0.92
C GLY A 12 20.71 -4.16 2.01
N MET A 13 20.44 -4.43 3.29
CA MET A 13 20.80 -3.55 4.40
C MET A 13 22.30 -3.67 4.72
N LYS A 14 23.04 -2.56 4.63
CA LYS A 14 24.48 -2.49 4.88
C LYS A 14 24.77 -1.83 6.22
N LEU A 15 25.30 -2.63 7.16
CA LEU A 15 25.68 -2.17 8.50
C LEU A 15 27.15 -2.49 8.80
N HIS A 16 27.81 -1.59 9.52
CA HIS A 16 29.12 -1.89 10.10
C HIS A 16 28.98 -2.98 11.18
N PRO A 17 29.82 -4.03 11.21
CA PRO A 17 29.60 -5.22 12.04
C PRO A 17 29.59 -4.95 13.55
N PHE A 18 30.37 -3.98 14.02
CA PHE A 18 30.52 -3.67 15.45
C PHE A 18 29.69 -2.48 15.94
N THR A 19 29.60 -1.40 15.16
CA THR A 19 28.91 -0.17 15.55
C THR A 19 27.46 -0.13 15.10
N LEU A 20 27.07 -1.05 14.19
CA LEU A 20 25.74 -1.13 13.59
C LEU A 20 25.26 0.19 12.94
N ARG A 21 26.19 1.07 12.56
CA ARG A 21 25.87 2.25 11.75
C ARG A 21 25.62 1.82 10.30
N PHE A 22 24.72 2.52 9.63
CA PHE A 22 24.57 2.40 8.18
C PHE A 22 25.87 2.86 7.50
N VAL A 23 26.29 2.14 6.46
CA VAL A 23 27.55 2.40 5.73
C VAL A 23 27.29 2.65 4.24
N ASP A 24 28.33 3.07 3.53
CA ASP A 24 28.34 3.31 2.08
C ASP A 24 27.21 4.26 1.65
N ASP A 25 26.47 3.85 0.62
CA ASP A 25 25.31 4.54 0.04
C ASP A 25 24.15 4.70 1.03
N GLN A 26 24.14 4.00 2.16
CA GLN A 26 23.07 4.06 3.17
C GLN A 26 23.43 4.96 4.37
N ALA A 27 24.62 5.56 4.40
CA ALA A 27 25.06 6.37 5.55
C ALA A 27 24.15 7.57 5.86
N TYR A 28 23.46 8.12 4.85
CA TYR A 28 22.50 9.23 5.01
C TYR A 28 21.32 8.88 5.93
N LEU A 29 20.97 7.59 6.03
CA LEU A 29 19.88 7.11 6.88
C LEU A 29 20.16 7.21 8.38
N GLU A 30 21.41 7.46 8.80
CA GLU A 30 21.80 7.47 10.22
C GLU A 30 21.15 8.62 11.00
N GLU A 31 20.97 9.79 10.39
CA GLU A 31 20.34 10.94 11.04
C GLU A 31 18.83 10.74 11.23
N GLU A 32 18.17 10.23 10.20
CA GLU A 32 16.76 9.83 10.28
C GLU A 32 16.56 8.71 11.31
N TYR A 33 17.43 7.70 11.32
CA TYR A 33 17.38 6.63 12.32
C TYR A 33 17.55 7.16 13.74
N ARG A 34 18.46 8.12 13.99
CA ARG A 34 18.62 8.73 15.33
C ARG A 34 17.31 9.36 15.82
N SER A 35 16.60 10.02 14.93
CA SER A 35 15.32 10.65 15.22
C SER A 35 14.22 9.62 15.49
N TYR A 36 14.10 8.61 14.62
CA TYR A 36 13.17 7.49 14.78
C TYR A 36 13.43 6.70 16.08
N TYR A 37 14.70 6.39 16.35
CA TYR A 37 15.10 5.64 17.52
C TYR A 37 14.75 6.39 18.81
N PHE A 38 14.92 7.72 18.82
CA PHE A 38 14.54 8.55 19.97
C PHE A 38 13.04 8.48 20.24
N SER A 39 12.20 8.69 19.22
CA SER A 39 10.74 8.64 19.38
C SER A 39 10.24 7.28 19.86
N GLU A 40 10.83 6.20 19.37
CA GLU A 40 10.46 4.83 19.75
C GLU A 40 10.97 4.43 21.15
N SER A 41 12.10 4.99 21.59
CA SER A 41 12.74 4.60 22.85
C SER A 41 12.33 5.44 24.06
N ILE A 42 11.91 6.69 23.89
CA ILE A 42 11.73 7.62 25.02
C ILE A 42 10.70 7.14 26.05
N SER A 43 9.61 6.52 25.60
CA SER A 43 8.59 5.96 26.50
C SER A 43 9.18 4.82 27.34
N SER A 44 9.88 3.88 26.68
CA SER A 44 10.58 2.77 27.35
C SER A 44 11.61 3.27 28.37
N ILE A 45 12.40 4.27 28.02
CA ILE A 45 13.41 4.87 28.91
C ILE A 45 12.74 5.42 30.17
N ARG A 46 11.66 6.18 30.05
CA ARG A 46 10.94 6.78 31.19
C ARG A 46 10.34 5.73 32.11
N ILE A 47 9.67 4.72 31.55
CA ILE A 47 9.11 3.60 32.31
C ILE A 47 10.22 2.87 33.07
N THR A 48 11.35 2.63 32.40
CA THR A 48 12.50 1.96 33.01
C THR A 48 13.11 2.76 34.15
N LEU A 49 13.24 4.09 34.00
CA LEU A 49 13.74 4.97 35.06
C LEU A 49 12.80 4.94 36.29
N VAL A 50 11.49 4.97 36.08
CA VAL A 50 10.50 4.86 37.18
C VAL A 50 10.62 3.50 37.88
N LEU A 51 10.69 2.40 37.11
CA LEU A 51 10.89 1.06 37.67
C LEU A 51 12.21 0.96 38.44
N ALA A 52 13.29 1.54 37.93
CA ALA A 52 14.58 1.56 38.61
C ALA A 52 14.48 2.31 39.95
N ILE A 53 13.85 3.50 39.98
CA ILE A 53 13.63 4.25 41.23
C ILE A 53 12.84 3.40 42.23
N PHE A 54 11.76 2.76 41.78
CA PHE A 54 10.94 1.89 42.61
C PHE A 54 11.74 0.73 43.20
N PHE A 55 12.44 -0.04 42.37
CA PHE A 55 13.24 -1.18 42.85
C PHE A 55 14.36 -0.73 43.80
N TYR A 56 15.05 0.38 43.52
CA TYR A 56 16.07 0.92 44.41
C TYR A 56 15.53 1.29 45.79
N ALA A 57 14.31 1.86 45.85
CA ALA A 57 13.65 2.18 47.10
C ALA A 57 13.20 0.92 47.86
N VAL A 58 12.61 -0.07 47.17
CA VAL A 58 12.17 -1.34 47.79
C VAL A 58 13.35 -2.11 48.38
N PHE A 59 14.48 -2.17 47.67
CA PHE A 59 15.68 -2.85 48.17
C PHE A 59 16.30 -2.16 49.41
N ALA A 60 15.93 -0.91 49.75
CA ALA A 60 16.35 -0.29 51.00
C ALA A 60 15.80 -1.03 52.23
N GLY A 61 14.66 -1.72 52.11
CA GLY A 61 14.12 -2.58 53.16
C GLY A 61 15.00 -3.80 53.44
N LEU A 62 15.64 -4.36 52.41
CA LEU A 62 16.58 -5.48 52.55
C LEU A 62 17.83 -5.06 53.34
N ASP A 63 18.28 -3.81 53.20
CA ASP A 63 19.47 -3.30 53.88
C ASP A 63 19.33 -3.34 55.41
N VAL A 64 18.11 -3.14 55.92
CA VAL A 64 17.79 -3.25 57.36
C VAL A 64 18.04 -4.67 57.88
N ALA A 65 17.69 -5.67 57.08
CA ALA A 65 17.83 -7.07 57.45
C ALA A 65 19.28 -7.57 57.29
N VAL A 66 19.97 -7.14 56.23
CA VAL A 66 21.28 -7.69 55.83
C VAL A 66 22.46 -6.97 56.50
N ALA A 67 22.38 -5.65 56.67
CA ALA A 67 23.53 -4.83 57.04
C ALA A 67 23.18 -3.75 58.06
N LYS A 68 22.61 -4.16 59.20
CA LYS A 68 22.18 -3.25 60.29
C LYS A 68 23.26 -2.25 60.73
N GLN A 69 24.54 -2.66 60.74
CA GLN A 69 25.67 -1.80 61.13
C GLN A 69 25.98 -0.69 60.10
N TYR A 70 25.73 -0.93 58.81
CA TYR A 70 26.01 0.03 57.72
C TYR A 70 24.73 0.56 57.06
N GLN A 71 23.57 0.39 57.68
CA GLN A 71 22.27 0.78 57.13
C GLN A 71 22.25 2.25 56.70
N THR A 72 22.74 3.16 57.54
CA THR A 72 22.76 4.60 57.26
C THR A 72 23.57 4.92 56.00
N GLN A 73 24.73 4.29 55.83
CA GLN A 73 25.60 4.48 54.68
C GLN A 73 24.93 3.95 53.40
N LEU A 74 24.31 2.77 53.45
CA LEU A 74 23.59 2.18 52.32
C LEU A 74 22.40 3.06 51.89
N TRP A 75 21.61 3.53 52.86
CA TRP A 75 20.49 4.43 52.61
C TRP A 75 20.95 5.78 52.06
N LEU A 76 22.06 6.33 52.55
CA LEU A 76 22.63 7.57 52.00
C LEU A 76 23.02 7.37 50.53
N ILE A 77 23.68 6.26 50.18
CA ILE A 77 24.01 5.97 48.77
C ILE A 77 22.73 5.85 47.93
N ARG A 78 21.68 5.18 48.42
CA ARG A 78 20.41 5.03 47.67
C ARG A 78 19.68 6.36 47.50
N PHE A 79 19.33 7.01 48.61
CA PHE A 79 18.40 8.14 48.62
C PHE A 79 19.06 9.50 48.40
N ALA A 80 20.36 9.64 48.69
CA ALA A 80 21.09 10.90 48.47
C ALA A 80 21.94 10.89 47.18
N PHE A 81 22.22 9.73 46.59
CA PHE A 81 23.01 9.63 45.36
C PHE A 81 22.24 8.97 44.21
N VAL A 82 21.90 7.68 44.30
CA VAL A 82 21.37 6.93 43.15
C VAL A 82 19.98 7.39 42.71
N ILE A 83 19.02 7.47 43.64
CA ILE A 83 17.65 7.89 43.34
C ILE A 83 17.62 9.33 42.80
N PRO A 84 18.31 10.32 43.40
CA PRO A 84 18.40 11.66 42.82
C PRO A 84 18.94 11.70 41.40
N VAL A 85 19.96 10.90 41.08
CA VAL A 85 20.50 10.79 39.70
C VAL A 85 19.43 10.24 38.75
N LEU A 86 18.70 9.19 39.14
CA LEU A 86 17.63 8.62 38.32
C LEU A 86 16.46 9.61 38.12
N VAL A 87 16.06 10.32 39.17
CA VAL A 87 15.02 11.35 39.13
C VAL A 87 15.45 12.52 38.23
N LEU A 88 16.70 12.97 38.35
CA LEU A 88 17.24 14.01 37.49
C LEU A 88 17.22 13.59 36.02
N LEU A 89 17.64 12.36 35.70
CA LEU A 89 17.56 11.81 34.34
C LEU A 89 16.12 11.72 33.84
N LEU A 90 15.18 11.34 34.70
CA LEU A 90 13.76 11.30 34.36
C LEU A 90 13.23 12.70 34.03
N ILE A 91 13.56 13.72 34.83
CA ILE A 91 13.17 15.11 34.58
C ILE A 91 13.80 15.63 33.27
N LEU A 92 15.10 15.38 33.08
CA LEU A 92 15.82 15.76 31.86
C LEU A 92 15.24 15.09 30.62
N SER A 93 14.67 13.89 30.74
CA SER A 93 14.06 13.16 29.61
C SER A 93 12.87 13.88 28.94
N TYR A 94 12.27 14.87 29.60
CA TYR A 94 11.19 15.69 29.04
C TYR A 94 11.68 16.97 28.35
N ARG A 95 12.98 17.26 28.42
CA ARG A 95 13.57 18.48 27.81
C ARG A 95 13.97 18.24 26.35
N PRO A 96 13.82 19.24 25.47
CA PRO A 96 14.11 19.08 24.03
C PRO A 96 15.58 18.80 23.72
N TRP A 97 16.52 19.37 24.51
CA TRP A 97 17.96 19.13 24.34
C TRP A 97 18.37 17.68 24.63
N PHE A 98 17.58 16.93 25.42
CA PHE A 98 17.85 15.54 25.75
C PHE A 98 18.01 14.68 24.50
N ARG A 99 17.19 14.94 23.46
CA ARG A 99 17.17 14.19 22.19
C ARG A 99 18.55 14.01 21.55
N LYS A 100 19.42 15.02 21.60
CA LYS A 100 20.74 14.96 20.96
C LYS A 100 21.73 14.10 21.76
N ASN A 101 21.57 14.05 23.08
CA ASN A 101 22.55 13.47 24.00
C ASN A 101 22.04 12.24 24.77
N VAL A 102 20.90 11.67 24.38
CA VAL A 102 20.25 10.54 25.08
C VAL A 102 21.22 9.42 25.40
N GLN A 103 21.97 8.95 24.40
CA GLN A 103 22.85 7.79 24.54
C GLN A 103 23.97 8.03 25.57
N ALA A 104 24.51 9.24 25.63
CA ALA A 104 25.52 9.62 26.60
C ALA A 104 24.91 9.76 28.00
N LEU A 105 23.81 10.51 28.15
CA LEU A 105 23.18 10.76 29.45
C LEU A 105 22.67 9.49 30.11
N VAL A 106 22.04 8.63 29.32
CA VAL A 106 21.49 7.36 29.79
C VAL A 106 22.61 6.36 30.11
N GLY A 107 23.70 6.34 29.30
CA GLY A 107 24.89 5.54 29.60
C GLY A 107 25.60 5.99 30.89
N ILE A 108 25.73 7.30 31.10
CA ILE A 108 26.25 7.88 32.34
C ILE A 108 25.33 7.50 33.51
N GLY A 109 24.01 7.55 33.34
CA GLY A 109 23.06 7.11 34.36
C GLY A 109 23.23 5.64 34.74
N MET A 110 23.37 4.76 33.75
CA MET A 110 23.66 3.34 33.97
C MET A 110 24.97 3.17 34.76
N TYR A 111 26.03 3.89 34.40
CA TYR A 111 27.30 3.86 35.14
C TYR A 111 27.15 4.35 36.59
N LEU A 112 26.52 5.51 36.82
CA LEU A 112 26.37 6.09 38.17
C LEU A 112 25.53 5.21 39.09
N THR A 113 24.49 4.58 38.57
CA THR A 113 23.71 3.59 39.33
C THR A 113 24.54 2.34 39.64
N GLY A 114 25.34 1.85 38.68
CA GLY A 114 26.33 0.78 38.89
C GLY A 114 27.34 1.11 39.98
N PHE A 115 27.91 2.31 39.91
CA PHE A 115 28.84 2.84 40.89
C PHE A 115 28.22 2.90 42.29
N GLY A 116 26.94 3.30 42.39
CA GLY A 116 26.19 3.24 43.64
C GLY A 116 26.16 1.86 44.26
N ILE A 117 25.87 0.80 43.49
CA ILE A 117 25.92 -0.58 44.01
C ILE A 117 27.35 -0.99 44.37
N ILE A 118 28.36 -0.60 43.60
CA ILE A 118 29.77 -0.88 43.92
C ILE A 118 30.16 -0.27 45.27
N LEU A 119 29.73 0.95 45.57
CA LEU A 119 29.93 1.56 46.89
C LEU A 119 29.23 0.77 48.00
N MET A 120 28.03 0.24 47.74
CA MET A 120 27.33 -0.63 48.71
C MET A 120 28.10 -1.94 48.95
N ILE A 121 28.62 -2.56 47.89
CA ILE A 121 29.47 -3.77 47.99
C ILE A 121 30.68 -3.50 48.88
N PHE A 122 31.33 -2.34 48.74
CA PHE A 122 32.46 -1.96 49.59
C PHE A 122 32.12 -1.86 51.08
N TYR A 123 30.95 -1.33 51.45
CA TYR A 123 30.56 -1.27 52.86
C TYR A 123 30.15 -2.66 53.38
N ILE A 124 29.44 -3.45 52.59
CA ILE A 124 28.92 -4.75 52.99
C ILE A 124 30.04 -5.80 53.11
N SER A 125 31.08 -5.69 52.28
CA SER A 125 32.25 -6.56 52.35
C SER A 125 33.01 -6.45 53.69
N LYS A 126 32.90 -5.32 54.39
CA LYS A 126 33.48 -5.13 55.74
C LYS A 126 32.83 -6.02 56.80
N ILE A 127 31.60 -6.49 56.58
CA ILE A 127 30.90 -7.47 57.45
C ILE A 127 31.12 -8.90 56.91
N GLY A 128 31.95 -9.09 55.87
CA GLY A 128 32.25 -10.41 55.29
C GLY A 128 31.18 -10.94 54.33
N LEU A 129 30.24 -10.10 53.89
CA LEU A 129 29.19 -10.46 52.92
C LEU A 129 29.62 -10.04 51.51
N TYR A 130 29.79 -11.00 50.61
CA TYR A 130 30.27 -10.75 49.24
C TYR A 130 29.24 -11.04 48.14
N THR A 131 27.98 -11.32 48.51
CA THR A 131 26.89 -11.70 47.59
C THR A 131 26.19 -10.52 46.92
N TYR A 132 26.49 -9.29 47.34
CA TYR A 132 25.81 -8.08 46.89
C TYR A 132 26.12 -7.70 45.43
N TYR A 133 27.08 -8.38 44.78
CA TYR A 133 27.36 -8.25 43.34
C TYR A 133 26.15 -8.63 42.47
N ALA A 134 25.22 -9.44 42.98
CA ALA A 134 23.98 -9.77 42.28
C ALA A 134 23.14 -8.53 41.92
N GLY A 135 23.26 -7.45 42.69
CA GLY A 135 22.64 -6.16 42.35
C GLY A 135 23.17 -5.56 41.04
N LEU A 136 24.46 -5.76 40.73
CA LEU A 136 25.05 -5.29 39.47
C LEU A 136 24.52 -6.09 38.26
N MET A 137 24.19 -7.37 38.44
CA MET A 137 23.54 -8.16 37.39
C MET A 137 22.16 -7.58 37.03
N LEU A 138 21.40 -7.08 38.02
CA LEU A 138 20.11 -6.44 37.76
C LEU A 138 20.27 -5.13 36.96
N ILE A 139 21.34 -4.38 37.20
CA ILE A 139 21.66 -3.18 36.41
C ILE A 139 21.94 -3.55 34.95
N PHE A 140 22.71 -4.61 34.71
CA PHE A 140 22.94 -5.09 33.34
C PHE A 140 21.65 -5.57 32.69
N LEU A 141 20.84 -6.36 33.39
CA LEU A 141 19.56 -6.83 32.88
C LEU A 141 18.66 -5.66 32.46
N ILE A 142 18.47 -4.67 33.34
CA ILE A 142 17.63 -3.51 33.05
C ILE A 142 18.25 -2.62 31.97
N GLY A 143 19.56 -2.36 32.07
CA GLY A 143 20.31 -1.46 31.22
C GLY A 143 20.47 -1.93 29.77
N TYR A 144 20.67 -3.23 29.55
CA TYR A 144 20.81 -3.79 28.21
C TYR A 144 19.48 -4.09 27.53
N THR A 145 18.42 -4.36 28.29
CA THR A 145 17.13 -4.78 27.73
C THR A 145 16.13 -3.62 27.56
N PHE A 146 15.89 -2.83 28.62
CA PHE A 146 14.77 -1.87 28.63
C PHE A 146 15.19 -0.43 28.32
N ILE A 147 16.41 -0.07 28.72
CA ILE A 147 16.95 1.29 28.54
C ILE A 147 17.25 1.60 27.06
N ARG A 148 17.39 0.59 26.20
CA ARG A 148 17.65 0.72 24.75
C ARG A 148 18.87 1.62 24.47
N LEU A 149 20.02 1.26 25.04
CA LEU A 149 21.30 1.84 24.65
C LEU A 149 21.75 1.26 23.30
N ARG A 150 22.51 2.05 22.53
CA ARG A 150 23.24 1.56 21.36
C ARG A 150 24.45 0.76 21.81
N ILE A 151 24.85 -0.21 20.99
CA ILE A 151 25.90 -1.17 21.35
C ILE A 151 27.19 -0.51 21.85
N VAL A 152 27.63 0.59 21.21
CA VAL A 152 28.87 1.30 21.61
C VAL A 152 28.74 1.90 23.01
N SER A 153 27.68 2.65 23.27
CA SER A 153 27.44 3.27 24.59
C SER A 153 27.22 2.23 25.68
N ALA A 154 26.49 1.15 25.36
CA ALA A 154 26.23 0.05 26.28
C ALA A 154 27.50 -0.74 26.63
N THR A 155 28.39 -0.92 25.66
CA THR A 155 29.70 -1.58 25.87
C THR A 155 30.61 -0.74 26.75
N ILE A 156 30.70 0.57 26.48
CA ILE A 156 31.50 1.49 27.28
C ILE A 156 31.00 1.53 28.73
N ALA A 157 29.68 1.67 28.93
CA ALA A 157 29.08 1.69 30.27
C ALA A 157 29.24 0.35 31.01
N GLY A 158 29.08 -0.78 30.32
CA GLY A 158 29.26 -2.11 30.91
C GLY A 158 30.66 -2.35 31.43
N TRP A 159 31.65 -2.18 30.55
CA TRP A 159 33.04 -2.40 30.91
C TRP A 159 33.59 -1.39 31.91
N SER A 160 33.08 -0.15 31.92
CA SER A 160 33.45 0.81 32.96
C SER A 160 32.92 0.39 34.34
N ILE A 161 31.72 -0.18 34.43
CA ILE A 161 31.19 -0.76 35.69
C ILE A 161 32.04 -1.97 36.10
N VAL A 162 32.33 -2.89 35.17
CA VAL A 162 33.18 -4.07 35.46
C VAL A 162 34.55 -3.64 36.00
N LEU A 163 35.24 -2.75 35.30
CA LEU A 163 36.55 -2.26 35.71
C LEU A 163 36.51 -1.58 37.08
N THR A 164 35.49 -0.76 37.34
CA THR A 164 35.33 -0.10 38.64
C THR A 164 35.07 -1.11 39.76
N TYR A 165 34.27 -2.14 39.50
CA TYR A 165 34.01 -3.22 40.46
C TYR A 165 35.31 -3.98 40.80
N GLU A 166 36.10 -4.38 39.79
CA GLU A 166 37.36 -5.11 40.02
C GLU A 166 38.34 -4.27 40.87
N ILE A 167 38.49 -2.99 40.55
CA ILE A 167 39.34 -2.06 41.32
C ILE A 167 38.88 -2.00 42.78
N VAL A 168 37.57 -1.85 43.02
CA VAL A 168 37.03 -1.80 44.38
C VAL A 168 37.18 -3.14 45.10
N ALA A 169 36.92 -4.25 44.42
CA ALA A 169 36.97 -5.59 44.99
C ALA A 169 38.40 -6.00 45.42
N LEU A 170 39.40 -5.65 44.61
CA LEU A 170 40.82 -5.98 44.83
C LEU A 170 41.53 -4.98 45.74
N CYS A 171 41.45 -3.68 45.43
CA CYS A 171 42.28 -2.67 46.10
C CYS A 171 41.70 -2.19 47.42
N PHE A 172 40.37 -2.27 47.60
CA PHE A 172 39.70 -1.65 48.75
C PHE A 172 38.97 -2.68 49.62
N ALA A 173 38.15 -3.55 49.02
CA ALA A 173 37.35 -4.53 49.73
C ALA A 173 38.13 -5.79 50.15
N HIS A 174 39.33 -6.02 49.58
CA HIS A 174 40.18 -7.19 49.85
C HIS A 174 39.38 -8.50 49.81
N THR A 175 38.57 -8.65 48.75
CA THR A 175 37.63 -9.78 48.62
C THR A 175 38.41 -11.11 48.51
N PRO A 176 38.03 -12.15 49.28
CA PRO A 176 38.68 -13.46 49.20
C PRO A 176 38.69 -14.01 47.78
N THR A 177 39.79 -14.66 47.40
CA THR A 177 40.03 -15.09 46.01
C THR A 177 38.92 -15.99 45.46
N ILE A 178 38.38 -16.90 46.28
CA ILE A 178 37.29 -17.80 45.88
C ILE A 178 36.01 -17.01 45.57
N ALA A 179 35.67 -16.04 46.43
CA ALA A 179 34.50 -15.19 46.21
C ALA A 179 34.69 -14.30 44.97
N LEU A 180 35.89 -13.75 44.78
CA LEU A 180 36.21 -12.94 43.61
C LEU A 180 36.07 -13.74 42.31
N ILE A 181 36.65 -14.95 42.24
CA ILE A 181 36.53 -15.82 41.06
C ILE A 181 35.07 -16.12 40.74
N ASN A 182 34.28 -16.50 41.76
CA ASN A 182 32.87 -16.80 41.59
C ASN A 182 32.07 -15.57 41.10
N ASN A 183 32.26 -14.43 41.76
CA ASN A 183 31.56 -13.19 41.41
C ASN A 183 31.93 -12.75 39.99
N ASN A 184 33.21 -12.80 39.63
CA ASN A 184 33.69 -12.36 38.32
C ASN A 184 33.15 -13.26 37.20
N PHE A 185 33.06 -14.57 37.43
CA PHE A 185 32.47 -15.49 36.46
C PHE A 185 31.04 -15.07 36.11
N PHE A 186 30.16 -14.94 37.11
CA PHE A 186 28.76 -14.56 36.86
C PHE A 186 28.63 -13.12 36.34
N PHE A 187 29.40 -12.19 36.90
CA PHE A 187 29.27 -10.79 36.59
C PHE A 187 29.78 -10.44 35.18
N VAL A 188 30.94 -10.96 34.78
CA VAL A 188 31.47 -10.78 33.42
C VAL A 188 30.59 -11.51 32.41
N SER A 189 30.11 -12.73 32.72
CA SER A 189 29.16 -13.42 31.84
C SER A 189 27.87 -12.62 31.64
N ALA A 190 27.31 -12.03 32.70
CA ALA A 190 26.12 -11.18 32.60
C ALA A 190 26.37 -9.94 31.72
N ASN A 191 27.56 -9.32 31.83
CA ASN A 191 27.96 -8.20 30.96
C ASN A 191 28.00 -8.62 29.48
N VAL A 192 28.69 -9.73 29.17
CA VAL A 192 28.84 -10.23 27.80
C VAL A 192 27.48 -10.63 27.20
N ILE A 193 26.65 -11.35 27.96
CA ILE A 193 25.29 -11.73 27.53
C ILE A 193 24.44 -10.48 27.31
N GLY A 194 24.51 -9.50 28.21
CA GLY A 194 23.83 -8.22 28.07
C GLY A 194 24.26 -7.47 26.80
N MET A 195 25.56 -7.42 26.51
CA MET A 195 26.08 -6.84 25.27
C MET A 195 25.56 -7.56 24.03
N LEU A 196 25.47 -8.89 24.04
CA LEU A 196 24.88 -9.66 22.93
C LEU A 196 23.39 -9.35 22.75
N ILE A 197 22.62 -9.29 23.83
CA ILE A 197 21.21 -8.88 23.79
C ILE A 197 21.08 -7.49 23.18
N CYS A 198 21.89 -6.53 23.64
CA CYS A 198 21.90 -5.16 23.14
C CYS A 198 22.26 -5.09 21.66
N TYR A 199 23.23 -5.90 21.20
CA TYR A 199 23.61 -6.01 19.80
C TYR A 199 22.44 -6.48 18.93
N PHE A 200 21.75 -7.54 19.36
CA PHE A 200 20.60 -8.06 18.63
C PHE A 200 19.42 -7.08 18.62
N LEU A 201 19.14 -6.42 19.75
CA LEU A 201 18.08 -5.41 19.82
C LEU A 201 18.39 -4.20 18.93
N ASP A 202 19.60 -3.65 18.96
CA ASP A 202 19.99 -2.52 18.10
C ASP A 202 19.92 -2.93 16.61
N ARG A 203 20.38 -4.14 16.27
CA ARG A 203 20.28 -4.66 14.90
C ARG A 203 18.84 -4.87 14.44
N THR A 204 17.96 -5.38 15.30
CA THR A 204 16.52 -5.52 14.98
C THR A 204 15.88 -4.16 14.76
N ASN A 205 16.14 -3.17 15.63
CA ASN A 205 15.63 -1.80 15.46
C ASN A 205 16.11 -1.16 14.14
N ARG A 206 17.36 -1.40 13.75
CA ARG A 206 17.91 -0.96 12.46
C ARG A 206 17.19 -1.59 11.28
N ARG A 207 16.95 -2.90 11.35
CA ARG A 207 16.20 -3.64 10.33
C ARG A 207 14.77 -3.12 10.22
N ASP A 208 14.09 -2.92 11.34
CA ASP A 208 12.70 -2.44 11.36
C ASP A 208 12.59 -1.03 10.77
N PHE A 209 13.53 -0.14 11.10
CA PHE A 209 13.62 1.18 10.46
C PHE A 209 13.83 1.08 8.95
N PHE A 210 14.79 0.25 8.51
CA PHE A 210 15.09 0.08 7.09
C PHE A 210 13.88 -0.49 6.32
N MET A 211 13.21 -1.49 6.90
CA MET A 211 11.99 -2.07 6.32
C MET A 211 10.85 -1.05 6.21
N ARG A 212 10.66 -0.19 7.21
CA ARG A 212 9.67 0.90 7.13
C ARG A 212 9.97 1.84 5.96
N LYS A 213 11.24 2.18 5.73
CA LYS A 213 11.65 3.02 4.59
C LYS A 213 11.43 2.34 3.26
N LEU A 214 11.74 1.04 3.16
CA LEU A 214 11.49 0.28 1.94
C LEU A 214 9.99 0.20 1.63
N LEU A 215 9.15 -0.06 2.64
CA LEU A 215 7.70 -0.07 2.50
C LEU A 215 7.14 1.29 2.09
N GLU A 216 7.69 2.39 2.61
CA GLU A 216 7.31 3.75 2.22
C GLU A 216 7.58 4.00 0.73
N VAL A 217 8.76 3.59 0.24
CA VAL A 217 9.12 3.71 -1.18
C VAL A 217 8.20 2.87 -2.07
N GLU A 218 7.97 1.60 -1.73
CA GLU A 218 7.09 0.72 -2.51
C GLU A 218 5.64 1.20 -2.49
N ARG A 219 5.14 1.68 -1.35
CA ARG A 219 3.80 2.28 -1.26
C ARG A 219 3.67 3.49 -2.18
N ASN A 220 4.68 4.34 -2.24
CA ASN A 220 4.68 5.51 -3.13
C ASN A 220 4.70 5.11 -4.61
N LYS A 221 5.44 4.07 -4.99
CA LYS A 221 5.42 3.51 -6.36
C LYS A 221 4.05 2.95 -6.73
N VAL A 222 3.45 2.14 -5.84
CA VAL A 222 2.12 1.57 -6.04
C VAL A 222 1.08 2.68 -6.20
N LYS A 223 1.15 3.72 -5.36
CA LYS A 223 0.26 4.87 -5.46
C LYS A 223 0.41 5.57 -6.82
N ALA A 224 1.64 5.89 -7.23
CA ALA A 224 1.88 6.53 -8.53
C ALA A 224 1.40 5.67 -9.72
N ALA A 225 1.61 4.36 -9.66
CA ALA A 225 1.11 3.44 -10.70
C ALA A 225 -0.43 3.39 -10.73
N ASN A 226 -1.08 3.41 -9.56
CA ASN A 226 -2.54 3.44 -9.47
C ASN A 226 -3.11 4.76 -10.01
N ASP A 227 -2.51 5.90 -9.67
CA ASP A 227 -2.94 7.22 -10.17
C ASP A 227 -2.86 7.27 -11.72
N VAL A 228 -1.78 6.74 -12.31
CA VAL A 228 -1.61 6.62 -13.77
C VAL A 228 -2.64 5.69 -14.38
N LEU A 229 -2.95 4.57 -13.70
CA LEU A 229 -3.95 3.62 -14.17
C LEU A 229 -5.36 4.23 -14.15
N GLU A 230 -5.73 4.93 -13.07
CA GLU A 230 -7.00 5.63 -12.96
C GLU A 230 -7.18 6.66 -14.08
N GLN A 231 -6.13 7.44 -14.37
CA GLN A 231 -6.16 8.38 -15.50
C GLN A 231 -6.40 7.66 -16.83
N LYS A 232 -5.67 6.56 -17.10
CA LYS A 232 -5.87 5.78 -18.34
C LYS A 232 -7.28 5.17 -18.43
N VAL A 233 -7.83 4.70 -17.31
CA VAL A 233 -9.19 4.15 -17.27
C VAL A 233 -10.20 5.26 -17.57
N GLN A 234 -10.05 6.45 -17.00
CA GLN A 234 -10.90 7.59 -17.31
C GLN A 234 -10.82 8.00 -18.78
N GLU A 235 -9.61 8.15 -19.34
CA GLU A 235 -9.40 8.48 -20.75
C GLU A 235 -10.06 7.43 -21.67
N ARG A 236 -9.86 6.14 -21.40
CA ARG A 236 -10.49 5.05 -22.18
C ARG A 236 -12.00 5.02 -22.04
N THR A 237 -12.52 5.29 -20.84
CA THR A 237 -13.97 5.34 -20.61
C THR A 237 -14.59 6.50 -21.37
N GLN A 238 -13.95 7.67 -21.37
CA GLN A 238 -14.40 8.82 -22.15
C GLN A 238 -14.36 8.54 -23.64
N GLN A 239 -13.24 8.00 -24.15
CA GLN A 239 -13.12 7.63 -25.56
C GLN A 239 -14.20 6.62 -25.97
N LEU A 240 -14.46 5.61 -25.13
CA LEU A 240 -15.52 4.62 -25.37
C LEU A 240 -16.90 5.27 -25.40
N LEU A 241 -17.19 6.21 -24.51
CA LEU A 241 -18.47 6.94 -24.50
C LEU A 241 -18.64 7.77 -25.77
N GLU A 242 -17.59 8.48 -26.20
CA GLU A 242 -17.58 9.27 -27.44
C GLU A 242 -17.84 8.39 -28.66
N THR A 243 -17.10 7.28 -28.80
CA THR A 243 -17.31 6.30 -29.88
C THR A 243 -18.70 5.67 -29.82
N ASN A 244 -19.23 5.39 -28.62
CA ASN A 244 -20.59 4.83 -28.48
C ASN A 244 -21.66 5.81 -28.99
N VAL A 245 -21.50 7.10 -28.71
CA VAL A 245 -22.41 8.15 -29.20
C VAL A 245 -22.32 8.28 -30.71
N GLU A 246 -21.11 8.24 -31.27
CA GLU A 246 -20.91 8.30 -32.73
C GLU A 246 -21.52 7.09 -33.44
N LEU A 247 -21.24 5.87 -32.94
CA LEU A 247 -21.82 4.65 -33.49
C LEU A 247 -23.35 4.64 -33.43
N LYS A 248 -23.95 5.13 -32.33
CA LYS A 248 -25.41 5.25 -32.23
C LYS A 248 -25.97 6.19 -33.29
N LYS A 249 -25.30 7.31 -33.58
CA LYS A 249 -25.71 8.23 -34.66
C LYS A 249 -25.60 7.57 -36.03
N GLU A 250 -24.50 6.85 -36.30
CA GLU A 250 -24.31 6.14 -37.57
C GLU A 250 -25.39 5.06 -37.78
N ILE A 251 -25.73 4.30 -36.72
CA ILE A 251 -26.79 3.28 -36.76
C ILE A 251 -28.14 3.93 -37.09
N GLU A 252 -28.48 5.05 -36.45
CA GLU A 252 -29.75 5.73 -36.69
C GLU A 252 -29.84 6.26 -38.14
N LEU A 253 -28.74 6.84 -38.64
CA LEU A 253 -28.65 7.32 -40.02
C LEU A 253 -28.79 6.16 -41.03
N ARG A 254 -28.08 5.04 -40.81
CA ARG A 254 -28.22 3.84 -41.66
C ARG A 254 -29.65 3.34 -41.69
N LYS A 255 -30.33 3.32 -40.54
CA LYS A 255 -31.72 2.89 -40.44
C LYS A 255 -32.67 3.81 -41.22
N GLN A 256 -32.44 5.12 -41.20
CA GLN A 256 -33.21 6.07 -42.02
C GLN A 256 -33.00 5.83 -43.52
N TYR A 257 -31.75 5.64 -43.96
CA TYR A 257 -31.45 5.32 -45.35
C TYR A 257 -32.06 3.99 -45.78
N GLU A 258 -32.04 2.96 -44.94
CA GLU A 258 -32.71 1.69 -45.26
C GLU A 258 -34.21 1.88 -45.42
N GLN A 259 -34.87 2.63 -44.53
CA GLN A 259 -36.30 2.92 -44.65
C GLN A 259 -36.64 3.69 -45.95
N GLU A 260 -35.83 4.68 -46.30
CA GLU A 260 -36.00 5.44 -47.53
C GLU A 260 -35.76 4.57 -48.77
N ARG A 261 -34.73 3.73 -48.74
CA ARG A 261 -34.45 2.76 -49.82
C ARG A 261 -35.62 1.80 -50.01
N THR A 262 -36.17 1.23 -48.93
CA THR A 262 -37.34 0.34 -49.03
C THR A 262 -38.57 1.05 -49.60
N LYS A 263 -38.79 2.33 -49.26
CA LYS A 263 -39.88 3.13 -49.85
C LYS A 263 -39.67 3.36 -51.34
N LEU A 264 -38.46 3.73 -51.76
CA LEU A 264 -38.11 3.95 -53.16
C LEU A 264 -38.21 2.65 -53.97
N GLU A 265 -37.72 1.52 -53.45
CA GLU A 265 -37.87 0.19 -54.05
C GLU A 265 -39.35 -0.14 -54.26
N ALA A 266 -40.22 0.11 -53.27
CA ALA A 266 -41.66 -0.10 -53.41
C ALA A 266 -42.30 0.82 -54.47
N GLN A 267 -41.88 2.09 -54.55
CA GLN A 267 -42.36 3.03 -55.58
C GLN A 267 -41.91 2.62 -56.99
N LEU A 268 -40.66 2.21 -57.15
CA LEU A 268 -40.13 1.70 -58.43
C LEU A 268 -40.90 0.45 -58.88
N MET A 269 -41.16 -0.48 -57.96
CA MET A 269 -41.95 -1.68 -58.24
C MET A 269 -43.39 -1.33 -58.69
N GLN A 270 -44.00 -0.32 -58.08
CA GLN A 270 -45.33 0.17 -58.48
C GLN A 270 -45.31 0.85 -59.86
N LEU A 271 -44.29 1.64 -60.16
CA LEU A 271 -44.11 2.28 -61.48
C LEU A 271 -43.88 1.25 -62.59
N GLN A 272 -43.01 0.26 -62.37
CA GLN A 272 -42.80 -0.85 -63.32
C GLN A 272 -44.09 -1.63 -63.58
N LYS A 273 -44.91 -1.83 -62.55
CA LYS A 273 -46.22 -2.47 -62.70
C LYS A 273 -47.16 -1.62 -63.57
N MET A 274 -47.20 -0.31 -63.36
CA MET A 274 -48.01 0.61 -64.16
C MET A 274 -47.53 0.71 -65.61
N GLU A 275 -46.23 0.77 -65.84
CA GLU A 275 -45.63 0.75 -67.18
C GLU A 275 -46.00 -0.54 -67.91
N THR A 276 -45.84 -1.70 -67.27
CA THR A 276 -46.21 -3.00 -67.86
C THR A 276 -47.70 -3.05 -68.21
N ILE A 277 -48.57 -2.54 -67.34
CA ILE A 277 -50.02 -2.44 -67.62
C ILE A 277 -50.27 -1.50 -68.80
N GLY A 278 -49.61 -0.33 -68.86
CA GLY A 278 -49.76 0.64 -69.95
C GLY A 278 -49.30 0.09 -71.30
N THR A 279 -48.14 -0.58 -71.35
CA THR A 279 -47.62 -1.20 -72.57
C THR A 279 -48.52 -2.36 -73.02
N LEU A 280 -49.03 -3.16 -72.08
CA LEU A 280 -49.99 -4.22 -72.37
C LEU A 280 -51.31 -3.65 -72.89
N ALA A 281 -51.84 -2.58 -72.27
CA ALA A 281 -53.06 -1.92 -72.69
C ALA A 281 -52.91 -1.29 -74.08
N GLY A 282 -51.77 -0.66 -74.39
CA GLY A 282 -51.47 -0.13 -75.72
C GLY A 282 -51.35 -1.22 -76.79
N GLY A 283 -50.70 -2.34 -76.47
CA GLY A 283 -50.63 -3.52 -77.34
C GLY A 283 -52.00 -4.15 -77.58
N ILE A 284 -52.80 -4.33 -76.52
CA ILE A 284 -54.18 -4.82 -76.60
C ILE A 284 -55.02 -3.87 -77.45
N ALA A 285 -54.90 -2.55 -77.24
CA ALA A 285 -55.66 -1.56 -77.99
C ALA A 285 -55.32 -1.54 -79.48
N HIS A 286 -54.04 -1.69 -79.80
CA HIS A 286 -53.57 -1.87 -81.17
C HIS A 286 -54.17 -3.13 -81.81
N ASP A 287 -54.12 -4.27 -81.12
CA ASP A 287 -54.64 -5.54 -81.65
C ASP A 287 -56.17 -5.53 -81.81
N PHE A 288 -56.90 -4.89 -80.89
CA PHE A 288 -58.35 -4.67 -81.04
C PHE A 288 -58.67 -3.81 -82.28
N ASN A 289 -57.92 -2.72 -82.50
CA ASN A 289 -58.09 -1.89 -83.69
C ASN A 289 -57.80 -2.66 -84.99
N ASN A 290 -56.84 -3.57 -84.98
CA ASN A 290 -56.55 -4.44 -86.14
C ASN A 290 -57.72 -5.38 -86.48
N ILE A 291 -58.50 -5.80 -85.48
CA ILE A 291 -59.69 -6.65 -85.68
C ILE A 291 -60.90 -5.80 -86.09
N LEU A 292 -61.09 -4.64 -85.45
CA LEU A 292 -62.24 -3.77 -85.70
C LEU A 292 -62.17 -3.06 -87.05
N THR A 293 -60.98 -2.70 -87.53
CA THR A 293 -60.83 -1.96 -88.80
C THR A 293 -61.38 -2.71 -90.01
N PRO A 294 -61.05 -4.00 -90.24
CA PRO A 294 -61.67 -4.78 -91.31
C PRO A 294 -63.17 -4.99 -91.10
N ILE A 295 -63.63 -5.23 -89.86
CA ILE A 295 -65.06 -5.42 -89.56
C ILE A 295 -65.85 -4.18 -89.96
N LEU A 296 -65.40 -2.99 -89.51
CA LEU A 296 -65.98 -1.70 -89.87
C LEU A 296 -65.96 -1.50 -91.39
N GLY A 297 -64.80 -1.67 -92.04
CA GLY A 297 -64.68 -1.47 -93.48
C GLY A 297 -65.56 -2.41 -94.31
N TYR A 298 -65.62 -3.71 -93.96
CA TYR A 298 -66.51 -4.66 -94.63
C TYR A 298 -67.99 -4.36 -94.38
N THR A 299 -68.35 -3.92 -93.17
CA THR A 299 -69.74 -3.53 -92.88
C THR A 299 -70.14 -2.25 -93.59
N GLU A 300 -69.25 -1.26 -93.71
CA GLU A 300 -69.50 -0.02 -94.47
C GLU A 300 -69.69 -0.32 -95.96
N MET A 301 -68.77 -1.09 -96.58
CA MET A 301 -68.90 -1.50 -97.98
C MET A 301 -70.17 -2.33 -98.22
N ALA A 302 -70.51 -3.25 -97.32
CA ALA A 302 -71.73 -4.05 -97.44
C ALA A 302 -73.01 -3.20 -97.29
N LEU A 303 -72.98 -2.11 -96.49
CA LEU A 303 -74.10 -1.17 -96.41
C LEU A 303 -74.29 -0.35 -97.69
N GLU A 304 -73.22 -0.10 -98.45
CA GLU A 304 -73.29 0.60 -99.74
C GLU A 304 -73.90 -0.25 -100.87
N GLU A 305 -73.78 -1.58 -100.80
CA GLU A 305 -74.26 -2.51 -101.84
C GLU A 305 -75.69 -3.03 -101.61
N VAL A 306 -76.27 -2.85 -100.41
CA VAL A 306 -77.57 -3.42 -100.04
C VAL A 306 -78.71 -2.37 -100.15
N GLU A 307 -79.76 -2.71 -100.91
CA GLU A 307 -80.97 -1.88 -101.10
C GLU A 307 -81.69 -1.57 -99.77
N GLU A 308 -82.33 -0.39 -99.68
CA GLU A 308 -82.87 0.18 -98.42
C GLU A 308 -83.94 -0.69 -97.71
N ASP A 309 -84.67 -1.55 -98.44
CA ASP A 309 -85.77 -2.38 -97.90
C ASP A 309 -85.36 -3.82 -97.51
N ASN A 310 -84.05 -4.11 -97.48
CA ASN A 310 -83.54 -5.46 -97.18
C ASN A 310 -83.25 -5.64 -95.68
N THR A 311 -83.80 -6.70 -95.08
CA THR A 311 -83.57 -7.08 -93.67
C THR A 311 -82.09 -7.25 -93.31
N LEU A 312 -81.22 -7.63 -94.28
CA LEU A 312 -79.77 -7.73 -94.08
C LEU A 312 -79.12 -6.37 -93.76
N ARG A 313 -79.69 -5.26 -94.24
CA ARG A 313 -79.15 -3.92 -93.98
C ARG A 313 -79.20 -3.59 -92.49
N PHE A 314 -80.31 -3.90 -91.82
CA PHE A 314 -80.47 -3.70 -90.38
C PHE A 314 -79.43 -4.49 -89.57
N ASP A 315 -79.18 -5.75 -89.93
CA ASP A 315 -78.19 -6.58 -89.25
C ASP A 315 -76.76 -6.04 -89.42
N ILE A 316 -76.42 -5.58 -90.63
CA ILE A 316 -75.09 -4.97 -90.90
C ILE A 316 -74.95 -3.64 -90.16
N GLU A 317 -76.00 -2.81 -90.08
CA GLU A 317 -76.00 -1.57 -89.28
C GLU A 317 -75.77 -1.86 -87.79
N GLN A 318 -76.37 -2.92 -87.25
CA GLN A 318 -76.14 -3.31 -85.86
C GLN A 318 -74.71 -3.80 -85.62
N ILE A 319 -74.13 -4.57 -86.55
CA ILE A 319 -72.73 -5.02 -86.48
C ILE A 319 -71.79 -3.80 -86.55
N ASN A 320 -72.03 -2.87 -87.46
CA ASN A 320 -71.25 -1.65 -87.59
C ASN A 320 -71.35 -0.80 -86.31
N HIS A 321 -72.55 -0.55 -85.79
CA HIS A 321 -72.75 0.17 -84.54
C HIS A 321 -72.11 -0.50 -83.32
N ALA A 322 -72.08 -1.84 -83.27
CA ALA A 322 -71.37 -2.57 -82.23
C ALA A 322 -69.85 -2.43 -82.36
N ALA A 323 -69.31 -2.50 -83.58
CA ALA A 323 -67.89 -2.35 -83.86
C ALA A 323 -67.40 -0.91 -83.60
N VAL A 324 -68.19 0.12 -83.93
CA VAL A 324 -67.90 1.52 -83.60
C VAL A 324 -67.83 1.73 -82.09
N ARG A 325 -68.83 1.22 -81.35
CA ARG A 325 -68.81 1.30 -79.88
C ARG A 325 -67.62 0.56 -79.26
N ALA A 326 -67.24 -0.60 -79.82
CA ALA A 326 -66.08 -1.35 -79.36
C ALA A 326 -64.77 -0.58 -79.60
N LYS A 327 -64.67 0.18 -80.70
CA LYS A 327 -63.52 1.06 -80.99
C LYS A 327 -63.41 2.20 -79.99
N ASP A 328 -64.52 2.85 -79.67
CA ASP A 328 -64.59 3.96 -78.71
C ASP A 328 -64.26 3.55 -77.27
N LEU A 329 -64.36 2.26 -76.94
CA LEU A 329 -64.02 1.70 -75.62
C LEU A 329 -62.52 1.43 -75.43
N VAL A 330 -61.76 1.38 -76.53
CA VAL A 330 -60.38 0.91 -76.56
C VAL A 330 -59.39 2.03 -76.95
N GLN A 331 -59.89 3.15 -77.49
CA GLN A 331 -59.20 4.43 -77.59
C GLN A 331 -59.33 5.24 -76.29
#